data_AF-A0A0S8GLE6-F1
#
_entry.id   AF-A0A0S8GLE6-F1
#
_cell.length_a   1.000
_cell.length_b   1.000
_cell.length_c   1.000
_cell.angle_alpha   90.00
_cell.angle_beta   90.00
_cell.angle_gamma   90.00
#
_symmetry.space_group_name_H-M   'P 1'
#
loop_
_entity.id
_entity.type
_entity.pdbx_description
1 polymer ?
#
loop_
_entity_poly.entity_id
_entity_poly.type
_entity_poly.pdbx_seq_one_letter_code
_entity_poly.pdbx_strand_id
1 'polypeptide(L)'
;MEEGKSYNIRIHHLIVVRCEGLRVKEKRTVATSLYTIWPPRMSIFCYDTVTGGMAEILPGQVSGRLGDGIRLFVLSPDKKWILLPMKEHRFLVYEFGAGEAFSPIAEGEGFKIDDTEWKMAPAWKGNDQICCLVEKDSHLVEGKEIKGESPNVIIIIDTKGKLIRVLGEYPGK
;
A
#
# COMPACT_ATOMS: atom_id res chain seq x y z
N MET A 1 -0.91 -8.20 -32.27
CA MET A 1 -1.19 -8.48 -30.84
C MET A 1 -0.27 -9.61 -30.44
N GLU A 2 0.81 -9.33 -29.70
CA GLU A 2 1.58 -10.39 -29.03
C GLU A 2 1.21 -10.34 -27.55
N GLU A 3 0.54 -11.40 -27.08
CA GLU A 3 0.29 -11.66 -25.67
C GLU A 3 1.58 -12.09 -24.97
N GLY A 4 1.72 -11.69 -23.69
CA GLY A 4 2.34 -12.57 -22.70
C GLY A 4 3.86 -12.63 -22.59
N LYS A 5 4.60 -11.55 -22.86
CA LYS A 5 6.00 -11.46 -22.38
C LYS A 5 6.01 -10.94 -20.94
N SER A 6 6.12 -11.86 -19.97
CA SER A 6 6.49 -11.47 -18.59
C SER A 6 7.97 -11.13 -18.57
N TYR A 7 8.27 -9.86 -18.36
CA TYR A 7 9.65 -9.42 -18.14
C TYR A 7 9.95 -9.60 -16.65
N ASN A 8 11.01 -10.35 -16.34
CA ASN A 8 11.59 -10.38 -15.00
C ASN A 8 12.21 -9.01 -14.72
N ILE A 9 11.39 -8.05 -14.30
CA ILE A 9 11.86 -6.72 -13.91
C ILE A 9 12.58 -6.88 -12.57
N ARG A 10 13.91 -6.77 -12.60
CA ARG A 10 14.67 -6.60 -11.36
C ARG A 10 14.41 -5.19 -10.86
N ILE A 11 13.70 -5.09 -9.73
CA ILE A 11 13.41 -3.80 -9.10
C ILE A 11 14.71 -3.25 -8.51
N HIS A 12 15.29 -2.27 -9.19
CA HIS A 12 16.46 -1.52 -8.74
C HIS A 12 16.04 -0.32 -7.89
N HIS A 13 15.06 0.46 -8.36
CA HIS A 13 14.54 1.62 -7.65
C HIS A 13 13.02 1.72 -7.80
N LEU A 14 12.35 2.09 -6.70
CA LEU A 14 10.96 2.51 -6.71
C LEU A 14 10.88 4.01 -6.48
N ILE A 15 10.11 4.67 -7.32
CA ILE A 15 9.86 6.11 -7.22
C ILE A 15 8.36 6.35 -7.15
N VAL A 16 7.96 7.21 -6.22
CA VAL A 16 6.61 7.74 -6.16
C VAL A 16 6.58 8.96 -7.06
N VAL A 17 5.71 8.92 -8.07
CA VAL A 17 5.57 10.01 -9.03
C VAL A 17 4.13 10.49 -8.98
N ARG A 18 3.97 11.81 -8.93
CA ARG A 18 2.68 12.45 -9.18
C ARG A 18 2.37 12.31 -10.66
N CYS A 19 1.38 11.48 -10.98
CA CYS A 19 0.93 11.22 -12.34
C CYS A 19 0.01 12.37 -12.78
N GLU A 20 0.62 13.42 -13.32
CA GLU A 20 -0.08 14.38 -14.16
C GLU A 20 0.02 13.91 -15.62
N GLY A 21 -0.94 13.10 -16.05
CA GLY A 21 -1.13 12.64 -17.44
C GLY A 21 0.07 11.91 -18.09
N LEU A 22 0.11 10.57 -18.06
CA LEU A 22 1.20 9.78 -18.64
C LEU A 22 0.71 8.74 -19.67
N ARG A 23 1.39 8.66 -20.83
CA ARG A 23 1.49 7.43 -21.63
C ARG A 23 2.90 7.26 -22.19
N VAL A 24 3.33 5.99 -22.22
CA VAL A 24 4.65 5.49 -22.63
C VAL A 24 4.71 5.31 -24.15
N LYS A 25 5.73 5.88 -24.78
CA LYS A 25 6.23 5.39 -26.07
C LYS A 25 7.67 4.94 -25.89
N GLU A 26 7.95 3.75 -26.42
CA GLU A 26 9.20 3.04 -26.28
C GLU A 26 10.42 3.91 -26.58
N LYS A 27 11.44 3.65 -25.75
CA LYS A 27 12.82 4.13 -25.83
C LYS A 27 12.99 5.63 -25.61
N ARG A 28 13.52 5.90 -24.41
CA ARG A 28 14.12 7.15 -23.90
C ARG A 28 13.15 7.95 -23.03
N THR A 29 13.63 8.19 -21.82
CA THR A 29 13.11 9.02 -20.75
C THR A 29 12.25 10.19 -21.26
N VAL A 30 10.95 10.14 -20.96
CA VAL A 30 10.04 11.30 -21.13
C VAL A 30 9.03 11.28 -19.99
N ALA A 31 9.06 12.32 -19.16
CA ALA A 31 7.93 12.76 -18.36
C ALA A 31 7.18 13.84 -19.17
N THR A 32 5.86 13.70 -19.40
CA THR A 32 4.84 14.80 -19.53
C THR A 32 3.45 14.36 -20.04
N SER A 33 2.41 14.93 -19.38
CA SER A 33 1.03 15.42 -19.71
C SER A 33 0.11 14.82 -20.81
N LEU A 34 -1.18 14.57 -20.46
CA LEU A 34 -2.41 15.20 -21.04
C LEU A 34 -3.76 14.68 -20.44
N TYR A 35 -4.70 15.63 -20.28
CA TYR A 35 -6.13 15.64 -19.87
C TYR A 35 -6.54 15.43 -18.40
N THR A 36 -7.32 16.42 -17.94
CA THR A 36 -7.85 16.70 -16.61
C THR A 36 -8.74 15.58 -16.07
N ILE A 37 -8.18 14.73 -15.20
CA ILE A 37 -8.93 14.16 -14.09
C ILE A 37 -8.34 14.81 -12.85
N TRP A 38 -9.06 15.83 -12.37
CA TRP A 38 -8.83 16.38 -11.06
C TRP A 38 -9.49 15.44 -10.06
N PRO A 39 -8.81 14.97 -9.01
CA PRO A 39 -7.48 15.36 -8.53
C PRO A 39 -6.30 14.54 -9.11
N PRO A 40 -5.05 15.05 -9.01
CA PRO A 40 -3.84 14.35 -9.48
C PRO A 40 -3.66 12.99 -8.79
N ARG A 41 -3.38 11.95 -9.59
CA ARG A 41 -3.16 10.60 -9.08
C ARG A 41 -1.68 10.38 -8.79
N MET A 42 -1.35 9.77 -7.67
CA MET A 42 0.01 9.34 -7.35
C MET A 42 0.15 7.86 -7.67
N SER A 43 1.27 7.43 -8.27
CA SER A 43 1.53 6.01 -8.54
C SER A 43 2.99 5.65 -8.26
N ILE A 44 3.26 4.34 -8.21
CA ILE A 44 4.60 3.77 -7.98
C ILE A 44 5.14 3.26 -9.31
N PHE A 45 6.36 3.68 -9.65
CA PHE A 45 7.06 3.23 -10.85
C PHE A 45 8.30 2.44 -10.47
N CYS A 46 8.54 1.35 -11.22
CA CYS A 46 9.82 0.68 -11.25
C CYS A 46 10.72 1.40 -12.23
N TYR A 47 11.93 1.74 -11.82
CA TYR A 47 12.98 2.25 -12.69
C TYR A 47 14.13 1.24 -12.76
N ASP A 48 14.45 0.82 -13.98
CA ASP A 48 15.62 0.01 -14.29
C ASP A 48 16.75 0.95 -14.75
N THR A 49 17.78 1.07 -13.91
CA THR A 49 18.94 1.92 -14.18
C THR A 49 19.82 1.40 -15.31
N VAL A 50 19.77 0.10 -15.61
CA VAL A 50 20.60 -0.53 -16.66
C VAL A 50 20.01 -0.25 -18.04
N THR A 51 18.70 -0.40 -18.19
CA THR A 51 18.01 -0.18 -19.48
C THR A 51 17.45 1.23 -19.63
N GLY A 52 17.37 2.00 -18.54
CA GLY A 52 16.60 3.25 -18.48
C GLY A 52 15.09 3.02 -18.58
N GLY A 53 14.64 1.78 -18.45
CA GLY A 53 13.23 1.39 -18.53
C GLY A 53 12.44 1.87 -17.32
N MET A 54 11.20 2.31 -17.55
CA MET A 54 10.27 2.68 -16.49
C MET A 54 8.93 2.01 -16.72
N ALA A 55 8.35 1.44 -15.67
CA ALA A 55 7.05 0.78 -15.71
C ALA A 55 6.20 1.19 -14.51
N GLU A 56 4.92 1.53 -14.74
CA GLU A 56 3.95 1.70 -13.65
C GLU A 56 3.66 0.33 -13.04
N ILE A 57 3.70 0.25 -11.71
CA ILE A 57 3.51 -1.02 -10.98
C ILE A 57 2.06 -1.19 -10.53
N LEU A 58 1.37 -0.09 -10.22
CA LEU A 58 0.04 -0.13 -9.65
C LEU A 58 -1.02 -0.02 -10.76
N PRO A 59 -2.04 -0.89 -10.77
CA PRO A 59 -3.18 -0.73 -11.64
C PRO A 59 -3.90 0.61 -11.41
N GLY A 60 -4.58 1.06 -12.47
CA GLY A 60 -5.50 2.21 -12.51
C GLY A 60 -6.26 2.48 -11.21
N GLN A 61 -7.05 1.45 -10.88
CA GLN A 61 -7.98 1.39 -9.76
C GLN A 61 -7.32 1.32 -8.39
N VAL A 62 -6.08 0.83 -8.29
CA VAL A 62 -5.36 0.74 -7.01
C VAL A 62 -4.84 2.13 -6.64
N SER A 63 -4.08 2.78 -7.52
CA SER A 63 -3.49 4.08 -7.20
C SER A 63 -4.50 5.23 -7.12
N GLY A 64 -5.68 5.10 -7.76
CA GLY A 64 -6.79 6.05 -7.57
C GLY A 64 -7.33 6.13 -6.14
N ARG A 65 -7.03 5.15 -5.28
CA ARG A 65 -7.54 5.06 -3.89
C ARG A 65 -6.59 5.64 -2.84
N LEU A 66 -5.31 5.84 -3.16
CA LEU A 66 -4.25 5.96 -2.15
C LEU A 66 -4.06 7.38 -1.56
N GLY A 67 -4.47 8.43 -2.28
CA GLY A 67 -4.20 9.81 -1.87
C GLY A 67 -2.71 10.04 -1.56
N ASP A 68 -2.41 10.82 -0.53
CA ASP A 68 -1.03 11.11 -0.08
C ASP A 68 -0.38 9.96 0.70
N GLY A 69 -1.16 8.98 1.21
CA GLY A 69 -0.65 7.85 1.99
C GLY A 69 0.33 6.96 1.23
N ILE A 70 0.26 6.98 -0.11
CA ILE A 70 1.19 6.30 -1.01
C ILE A 70 2.67 6.63 -0.74
N ARG A 71 2.99 7.78 -0.13
CA ARG A 71 4.37 8.17 0.21
C ARG A 71 5.00 7.27 1.27
N LEU A 72 4.17 6.54 2.03
CA LEU A 72 4.58 5.63 3.09
C LEU A 72 4.59 4.16 2.65
N PHE A 73 4.52 3.88 1.35
CA PHE A 73 4.49 2.52 0.85
C PHE A 73 5.74 1.73 1.27
N VAL A 74 5.59 0.42 1.45
CA VAL A 74 6.71 -0.46 1.79
C VAL A 74 6.61 -1.80 1.06
N LEU A 75 7.75 -2.24 0.53
CA LEU A 75 7.89 -3.56 -0.11
C LEU A 75 8.08 -4.66 0.92
N SER A 76 7.53 -5.84 0.64
CA SER A 76 7.91 -7.05 1.36
C SER A 76 9.40 -7.34 1.09
N PRO A 77 10.11 -8.00 2.02
CA PRO A 77 11.53 -8.31 1.84
C PRO A 77 11.81 -9.18 0.60
N ASP A 78 10.89 -10.07 0.24
CA ASP A 78 10.95 -10.88 -0.99
C ASP A 78 10.49 -10.14 -2.26
N LYS A 79 10.09 -8.88 -2.12
CA LYS A 79 9.64 -7.97 -3.20
C LYS A 79 8.43 -8.49 -3.98
N LYS A 80 7.62 -9.38 -3.39
CA LYS A 80 6.37 -9.85 -4.01
C LYS A 80 5.17 -8.97 -3.69
N TRP A 81 5.20 -8.27 -2.58
CA TRP A 81 4.07 -7.52 -2.06
C TRP A 81 4.42 -6.06 -1.77
N ILE A 82 3.39 -5.22 -1.78
CA ILE A 82 3.45 -3.81 -1.41
C ILE A 82 2.35 -3.53 -0.40
N LEU A 83 2.71 -2.88 0.70
CA LEU A 83 1.74 -2.21 1.56
C LEU A 83 1.56 -0.79 1.07
N LEU A 84 0.31 -0.39 0.88
CA LEU A 84 -0.08 0.89 0.32
C LEU A 84 -0.96 1.62 1.35
N PRO A 85 -0.36 2.45 2.23
CA PRO A 85 -1.11 3.17 3.25
C PRO A 85 -2.14 4.14 2.65
N MET A 86 -3.29 4.28 3.29
CA MET A 86 -4.44 5.11 2.91
C MET A 86 -4.87 6.02 4.09
N LYS A 87 -5.87 6.89 3.89
CA LYS A 87 -6.45 7.65 5.01
C LYS A 87 -7.03 6.72 6.09
N GLU A 88 -7.22 7.28 7.29
CA GLU A 88 -7.91 6.61 8.41
C GLU A 88 -7.18 5.32 8.86
N HIS A 89 -5.85 5.34 8.74
CA HIS A 89 -4.92 4.24 9.03
C HIS A 89 -5.20 2.91 8.31
N ARG A 90 -6.04 2.94 7.28
CA ARG A 90 -6.27 1.80 6.39
C ARG A 90 -5.10 1.64 5.43
N PHE A 91 -5.04 0.49 4.76
CA PHE A 91 -4.03 0.24 3.75
C PHE A 91 -4.48 -0.84 2.78
N LEU A 92 -3.88 -0.86 1.60
CA LEU A 92 -4.02 -1.97 0.66
C LEU A 92 -2.81 -2.89 0.74
N VAL A 93 -3.07 -4.17 0.52
CA VAL A 93 -2.05 -5.19 0.27
C VAL A 93 -2.13 -5.54 -1.21
N TYR A 94 -1.03 -5.34 -1.92
CA TYR A 94 -0.95 -5.53 -3.37
C TYR A 94 0.18 -6.50 -3.72
N GLU A 95 -0.14 -7.54 -4.49
CA GLU A 95 0.86 -8.44 -5.08
C GLU A 95 1.32 -7.87 -6.42
N PHE A 96 2.63 -7.92 -6.70
CA PHE A 96 3.15 -7.47 -7.98
C PHE A 96 2.51 -8.22 -9.16
N GLY A 97 1.91 -7.46 -10.09
CA GLY A 97 1.28 -8.02 -11.28
C GLY A 97 -0.17 -8.47 -11.07
N ALA A 98 -0.70 -8.36 -9.85
CA ALA A 98 -2.12 -8.60 -9.62
C ALA A 98 -2.98 -7.50 -10.29
N GLY A 99 -4.20 -7.88 -10.69
CA GLY A 99 -5.16 -6.91 -11.23
C GLY A 99 -5.74 -6.00 -10.14
N GLU A 100 -5.76 -6.46 -8.90
CA GLU A 100 -6.44 -5.81 -7.79
C GLU A 100 -5.62 -5.85 -6.49
N ALA A 101 -6.00 -5.00 -5.55
CA ALA A 101 -5.45 -4.96 -4.20
C ALA A 101 -6.60 -5.03 -3.19
N PHE A 102 -6.40 -5.74 -2.09
CA PHE A 102 -7.41 -5.87 -1.05
C PHE A 102 -7.06 -4.99 0.16
N SER A 103 -8.07 -4.60 0.93
CA SER A 103 -7.91 -3.86 2.19
C SER A 103 -8.29 -4.80 3.34
N PRO A 104 -7.40 -5.11 4.29
CA PRO A 104 -7.74 -5.91 5.45
C PRO A 104 -8.61 -5.14 6.46
N ILE A 105 -8.59 -3.80 6.43
CA ILE A 105 -9.41 -2.95 7.29
C ILE A 105 -10.60 -2.44 6.47
N ALA A 106 -11.82 -2.66 6.96
CA ALA A 106 -13.05 -2.23 6.29
C ALA A 106 -13.16 -0.70 6.27
N GLU A 107 -13.95 -0.16 5.34
CA GLU A 107 -14.11 1.30 5.20
C GLU A 107 -14.74 1.97 6.42
N GLY A 108 -15.65 1.29 7.12
CA GLY A 108 -16.25 1.80 8.36
C GLY A 108 -15.38 1.63 9.61
N GLU A 109 -14.22 0.97 9.51
CA GLU A 109 -13.31 0.67 10.64
C GLU A 109 -12.03 1.50 10.59
N GLY A 110 -11.95 2.46 9.67
CA GLY A 110 -10.86 3.41 9.64
C GLY A 110 -10.90 4.32 10.87
N PHE A 111 -9.71 4.78 11.28
CA PHE A 111 -9.55 5.75 12.35
C PHE A 111 -10.31 7.04 12.01
N LYS A 112 -11.22 7.46 12.89
CA LYS A 112 -12.11 8.60 12.63
C LYS A 112 -11.34 9.92 12.52
N ILE A 113 -11.94 10.84 11.77
CA ILE A 113 -11.45 12.02 11.03
C ILE A 113 -10.50 13.01 11.78
N ASP A 114 -10.26 12.87 13.08
CA ASP A 114 -9.39 13.79 13.83
C ASP A 114 -7.91 13.38 13.84
N ASP A 115 -7.56 12.21 13.30
CA ASP A 115 -6.18 11.70 13.26
C ASP A 115 -5.55 11.97 11.88
N THR A 116 -5.25 13.25 11.62
CA THR A 116 -4.61 13.64 10.35
C THR A 116 -3.17 13.12 10.22
N GLU A 117 -2.56 12.74 11.33
CA GLU A 117 -1.21 12.17 11.37
C GLU A 117 -1.26 10.65 11.59
N TRP A 118 -0.44 9.94 10.83
CA TRP A 118 -0.25 8.51 11.00
C TRP A 118 0.40 8.23 12.36
N LYS A 119 -0.37 7.63 13.28
CA LYS A 119 0.16 7.06 14.53
C LYS A 119 1.17 5.94 14.25
N MET A 120 0.83 5.06 13.31
CA MET A 120 1.71 3.96 12.90
C MET A 120 1.34 3.49 11.49
N ALA A 121 2.29 3.60 10.55
CA ALA A 121 2.13 3.00 9.23
C ALA A 121 2.22 1.46 9.31
N PRO A 122 1.50 0.72 8.46
CA PRO A 122 1.62 -0.73 8.41
C PRO A 122 3.04 -1.13 7.94
N ALA A 123 3.57 -2.20 8.51
CA ALA A 123 4.93 -2.65 8.24
C ALA A 123 5.00 -4.16 8.06
N TRP A 124 5.97 -4.63 7.28
CA TRP A 124 6.23 -6.05 7.11
C TRP A 124 6.93 -6.64 8.33
N LYS A 125 6.51 -7.86 8.69
CA LYS A 125 7.23 -8.76 9.58
C LYS A 125 7.57 -10.03 8.82
N GLY A 126 8.79 -10.12 8.32
CA GLY A 126 9.16 -11.18 7.38
C GLY A 126 8.47 -10.99 6.03
N ASN A 127 8.25 -12.09 5.30
CA ASN A 127 7.78 -12.04 3.91
C ASN A 127 6.25 -12.01 3.76
N ASP A 128 5.52 -12.47 4.78
CA ASP A 128 4.11 -12.85 4.67
C ASP A 128 3.24 -12.36 5.84
N GLN A 129 3.82 -11.61 6.78
CA GLN A 129 3.08 -11.05 7.92
C GLN A 129 3.16 -9.53 7.91
N ILE A 130 2.07 -8.91 8.37
CA ILE A 130 1.89 -7.47 8.39
C ILE A 130 1.60 -7.06 9.82
N CYS A 131 2.42 -6.17 10.36
CA CYS A 131 2.19 -5.47 11.61
C CYS A 131 1.40 -4.20 11.31
N CYS A 132 0.23 -4.03 11.92
CA CYS A 132 -0.61 -2.85 11.71
C CYS A 132 -1.35 -2.43 13.00
N LEU A 133 -1.90 -1.23 12.95
CA LEU A 133 -2.70 -0.63 14.01
C LEU A 133 -4.18 -0.75 13.65
N VAL A 134 -5.02 -1.14 14.61
CA VAL A 134 -6.48 -1.18 14.48
C VAL A 134 -7.13 -0.59 15.74
N GLU A 135 -8.37 -0.12 15.63
CA GLU A 135 -9.20 0.17 16.81
C GLU A 135 -9.63 -1.15 17.50
N LYS A 136 -9.88 -1.09 18.81
CA LYS A 136 -10.28 -2.26 19.62
C LYS A 136 -11.58 -2.92 19.17
N ASP A 137 -12.44 -2.19 18.47
CA ASP A 137 -13.72 -2.66 17.92
C ASP A 137 -13.62 -3.19 16.48
N SER A 138 -12.41 -3.24 15.90
CA SER A 138 -12.20 -3.81 14.57
C SER A 138 -12.56 -5.30 14.52
N HIS A 139 -13.14 -5.73 13.39
CA HIS A 139 -13.46 -7.15 13.13
C HIS A 139 -12.23 -8.05 13.22
N LEU A 140 -11.03 -7.52 12.98
CA LEU A 140 -9.78 -8.27 13.03
C LEU A 140 -9.43 -8.77 14.43
N VAL A 141 -10.00 -8.17 15.47
CA VAL A 141 -9.78 -8.55 16.87
C VAL A 141 -11.06 -8.94 17.60
N GLU A 142 -12.15 -9.16 16.87
CA GLU A 142 -13.43 -9.59 17.45
C GLU A 142 -13.25 -10.89 18.27
N GLY A 143 -13.83 -10.90 19.47
CA GLY A 143 -13.72 -12.03 20.40
C GLY A 143 -12.34 -12.22 21.02
N LYS A 144 -11.41 -11.26 20.91
CA LYS A 144 -10.12 -11.27 21.62
C LYS A 144 -10.20 -10.43 22.89
N GLU A 145 -9.71 -11.00 23.98
CA GLU A 145 -9.52 -10.25 25.22
C GLU A 145 -8.25 -9.40 25.09
N ILE A 146 -8.41 -8.07 25.11
CA ILE A 146 -7.32 -7.10 24.96
C ILE A 146 -7.24 -6.31 26.26
N LYS A 147 -6.13 -6.48 26.98
CA LYS A 147 -5.93 -5.82 28.28
C LYS A 147 -5.47 -4.38 28.10
N GLY A 148 -6.07 -3.49 28.90
CA GLY A 148 -5.70 -2.09 29.07
C GLY A 148 -6.76 -1.11 28.56
N GLU A 149 -6.40 0.17 28.53
CA GLU A 149 -7.34 1.28 28.30
C GLU A 149 -7.19 1.93 26.92
N SER A 150 -6.09 1.68 26.19
CA SER A 150 -5.88 2.30 24.88
C SER A 150 -6.97 1.88 23.89
N PRO A 151 -7.59 2.79 23.13
CA PRO A 151 -8.57 2.41 22.12
C PRO A 151 -7.94 1.68 20.92
N ASN A 152 -6.61 1.68 20.82
CA ASN A 152 -5.87 1.21 19.65
C ASN A 152 -4.95 0.04 20.00
N VAL A 153 -4.84 -0.91 19.07
CA VAL A 153 -4.17 -2.19 19.29
C VAL A 153 -3.24 -2.48 18.13
N ILE A 154 -2.05 -2.99 18.45
CA ILE A 154 -1.09 -3.47 17.47
C ILE A 154 -1.33 -4.96 17.23
N ILE A 155 -1.54 -5.33 15.98
CA ILE A 155 -1.79 -6.71 15.57
C ILE A 155 -0.82 -7.16 14.48
N ILE A 156 -0.73 -8.48 14.31
CA ILE A 156 -0.09 -9.13 13.17
C ILE A 156 -1.17 -9.89 12.41
N ILE A 157 -1.27 -9.62 11.11
CA ILE A 157 -2.13 -10.35 10.16
C ILE A 157 -1.27 -10.99 9.06
N ASP A 158 -1.81 -11.97 8.35
CA ASP A 158 -1.17 -12.50 7.13
C ASP A 158 -1.51 -11.65 5.88
N THR A 159 -0.93 -12.00 4.74
CA THR A 159 -1.22 -11.39 3.42
C THR A 159 -2.63 -11.68 2.89
N LYS A 160 -3.50 -12.34 3.66
CA LYS A 160 -4.92 -12.54 3.35
C LYS A 160 -5.83 -11.79 4.33
N GLY A 161 -5.25 -10.99 5.23
CA GLY A 161 -5.99 -10.25 6.25
C GLY A 161 -6.40 -11.08 7.46
N LYS A 162 -5.92 -12.32 7.62
CA LYS A 162 -6.26 -13.15 8.77
C LYS A 162 -5.40 -12.78 9.97
N LEU A 163 -6.03 -12.56 11.13
CA LEU A 163 -5.33 -12.35 12.40
C LEU A 163 -4.43 -13.54 12.74
N ILE A 164 -3.14 -13.26 12.93
CA ILE A 164 -2.14 -14.19 13.48
C ILE A 164 -2.01 -13.98 14.98
N ARG A 165 -1.84 -12.72 15.42
CA ARG A 165 -1.55 -12.41 16.82
C ARG A 165 -1.90 -10.96 17.18
N VAL A 166 -2.40 -10.76 18.40
CA VAL A 166 -2.45 -9.44 19.06
C VAL A 166 -1.13 -9.22 19.81
N LEU A 167 -0.43 -8.12 19.52
CA LEU A 167 0.84 -7.79 20.19
C LEU A 167 0.64 -7.02 21.49
N GLY A 168 -0.39 -6.18 21.54
CA GLY A 168 -0.75 -5.41 22.71
C GLY A 168 -1.32 -4.06 22.33
N GLU A 169 -1.48 -3.20 23.34
CA GLU A 169 -1.97 -1.84 23.15
C GLU A 169 -0.95 -0.98 22.43
N TYR A 170 -1.46 -0.03 21.65
CA TYR A 170 -0.64 1.05 21.17
C TYR A 170 -0.40 2.04 22.31
N PRO A 171 0.85 2.25 22.75
CA PRO A 171 1.19 3.02 23.95
C PRO A 171 1.17 4.53 23.68
N GLY A 172 0.22 5.01 22.86
CA GLY A 172 0.22 6.34 22.24
C GLY A 172 0.74 7.47 23.14
N LYS A 173 1.52 8.37 22.53
CA LYS A 173 1.84 9.68 23.11
C LYS A 173 0.83 10.71 22.63
#